data_AF-A0A0L0MEU9-F1
#
_entry.id   AF-A0A0L0MEU9-F1
#
_cell.length_a   1.000
_cell.length_b   1.000
_cell.length_c   1.000
_cell.angle_alpha   90.00
_cell.angle_beta   90.00
_cell.angle_gamma   90.00
#
_symmetry.space_group_name_H-M   'P 1'
#
loop_
_entity.id
_entity.type
_entity.pdbx_description
1 polymer ?
#
loop_
_entity_poly.entity_id
_entity_poly.type
_entity_poly.pdbx_seq_one_letter_code
_entity_poly.pdbx_strand_id
1 'polypeptide(L)'
;MNDGFAILKVGPGATFALREALYALADIENELVAPHARSNLPDVVEQVMLDKPGNWDKYYHGDDDERRLMRVYSYSDRIRYYWADPRVDEAAHRLVDNLASIDIRENLISRYLPEQYWQPRRNKIDASPMSLIYSKVRDVIGLYASACARS
;
A
#
# COMPACT_ATOMS: atom_id res chain seq x y z
N MET A 1 6.67 0.44 20.60
CA MET A 1 5.61 0.39 19.56
C MET A 1 6.30 -0.05 18.30
N ASN A 2 6.32 -1.36 18.03
CA ASN A 2 7.21 -1.96 17.03
C ASN A 2 6.46 -3.08 16.29
N ASP A 3 5.24 -2.77 15.85
CA ASP A 3 4.43 -3.67 15.03
C ASP A 3 4.31 -3.06 13.62
N GLY A 4 5.46 -2.76 13.01
CA GLY A 4 5.54 -2.41 11.59
C GLY A 4 4.87 -3.51 10.79
N PHE A 5 3.85 -3.13 10.01
CA PHE A 5 3.09 -3.93 9.04
C PHE A 5 3.15 -5.46 9.20
N ALA A 6 2.81 -5.97 10.39
CA ALA A 6 2.74 -7.41 10.70
C ALA A 6 1.59 -8.14 9.97
N ILE A 7 1.13 -7.58 8.85
CA ILE A 7 0.20 -8.15 7.86
C ILE A 7 0.87 -9.31 7.07
N LEU A 8 2.13 -9.63 7.35
CA LEU A 8 2.98 -10.55 6.56
C LEU A 8 2.67 -12.07 6.69
N LYS A 9 1.54 -12.47 7.29
CA LYS A 9 1.09 -13.88 7.32
C LYS A 9 -0.23 -14.16 6.61
N VAL A 10 -0.75 -13.19 5.84
CA VAL A 10 -1.92 -13.39 4.97
C VAL A 10 -1.49 -13.45 3.50
N GLY A 11 -2.14 -14.28 2.69
CA GLY A 11 -1.72 -14.60 1.32
C GLY A 11 -1.69 -13.40 0.35
N PRO A 12 -1.28 -13.61 -0.92
CA PRO A 12 -0.99 -12.53 -1.89
C PRO A 12 -2.08 -11.46 -2.05
N GLY A 13 -3.37 -11.81 -1.88
CA GLY A 13 -4.46 -10.85 -1.96
C GLY A 13 -4.40 -9.75 -0.89
N ALA A 14 -3.93 -10.07 0.32
CA ALA A 14 -3.83 -9.10 1.40
C ALA A 14 -2.65 -8.13 1.22
N THR A 15 -1.50 -8.64 0.75
CA THR A 15 -0.32 -7.81 0.48
C THR A 15 -0.48 -6.96 -0.77
N PHE A 16 -1.24 -7.42 -1.77
CA PHE A 16 -1.64 -6.61 -2.91
C PHE A 16 -2.54 -5.44 -2.49
N ALA A 17 -3.54 -5.69 -1.64
CA ALA A 17 -4.42 -4.65 -1.09
C ALA A 17 -3.65 -3.63 -0.24
N LEU A 18 -2.65 -4.09 0.52
CA LEU A 18 -1.74 -3.23 1.27
C LEU A 18 -0.97 -2.29 0.34
N ARG A 19 -0.40 -2.81 -0.76
CA ARG A 19 0.29 -1.98 -1.77
C ARG A 19 -0.63 -0.90 -2.33
N GLU A 20 -1.85 -1.28 -2.74
CA GLU A 20 -2.82 -0.32 -3.28
C GLU A 20 -3.14 0.79 -2.28
N ALA A 21 -3.38 0.44 -1.01
CA ALA A 21 -3.65 1.42 0.02
C ALA A 21 -2.47 2.37 0.26
N LEU A 22 -1.26 1.83 0.38
CA LEU A 22 -0.05 2.62 0.59
C LEU A 22 0.26 3.54 -0.58
N TYR A 23 0.09 3.08 -1.83
CA TYR A 23 0.35 3.90 -3.01
C TYR A 23 -0.71 4.99 -3.17
N ALA A 24 -1.98 4.68 -2.91
CA ALA A 24 -3.05 5.69 -2.86
C ALA A 24 -2.78 6.77 -1.79
N LEU A 25 -2.28 6.37 -0.62
CA LEU A 25 -1.88 7.32 0.43
C LEU A 25 -0.63 8.12 0.02
N ALA A 26 0.33 7.53 -0.68
CA ALA A 26 1.49 8.25 -1.21
C ALA A 26 1.07 9.31 -2.25
N ASP A 27 0.07 9.02 -3.08
CA ASP A 27 -0.51 10.01 -3.99
C ASP A 27 -1.17 11.16 -3.21
N ILE A 28 -1.91 10.85 -2.12
CA ILE A 28 -2.47 11.88 -1.22
C ILE A 28 -1.36 12.70 -0.56
N GLU A 29 -0.27 12.07 -0.11
CA GLU A 29 0.89 12.75 0.47
C GLU A 29 1.51 13.73 -0.53
N ASN A 30 1.61 13.36 -1.81
CA ASN A 30 2.12 14.23 -2.86
C ASN A 30 1.30 15.51 -3.05
N GLU A 31 -0.01 15.47 -2.78
CA GLU A 31 -0.89 16.64 -2.87
C GLU A 31 -0.83 17.53 -1.62
N LEU A 32 -0.52 16.96 -0.45
CA LEU A 32 -0.65 17.63 0.85
C LEU A 32 0.68 18.03 1.49
N VAL A 33 1.77 17.34 1.17
CA VAL A 33 3.06 17.47 1.84
C VAL A 33 4.09 18.10 0.89
N ALA A 34 4.90 19.02 1.42
CA ALA A 34 5.97 19.67 0.66
C ALA A 34 7.00 18.64 0.17
N PRO A 35 7.57 18.77 -1.04
CA PRO A 35 8.45 17.75 -1.64
C PRO A 35 9.58 17.22 -0.75
N HIS A 36 10.23 18.09 0.03
CA HIS A 36 11.34 17.72 0.91
C HIS A 36 10.91 16.93 2.16
N ALA A 37 9.63 16.92 2.49
CA ALA A 37 9.09 16.28 3.68
C ALA A 37 8.45 14.90 3.39
N ARG A 38 8.17 14.59 2.12
CA ARG A 38 7.47 13.36 1.69
C ARG A 38 8.26 12.08 2.00
N SER A 39 7.53 10.98 2.13
CA SER A 39 8.10 9.64 2.25
C SER A 39 8.78 9.15 0.97
N ASN A 40 8.24 9.55 -0.19
CA ASN A 40 8.59 9.00 -1.50
C ASN A 40 8.53 7.47 -1.53
N LEU A 41 7.58 6.87 -0.81
CA LEU A 41 7.47 5.42 -0.64
C LEU A 41 7.55 4.63 -1.96
N PRO A 42 6.83 4.98 -3.04
CA PRO A 42 6.94 4.24 -4.31
C PRO A 42 8.36 4.22 -4.89
N ASP A 43 9.08 5.34 -4.82
CA ASP A 43 10.44 5.46 -5.34
C ASP A 43 11.44 4.66 -4.48
N VAL A 44 11.27 4.71 -3.16
CA VAL A 44 12.08 3.92 -2.21
C VAL A 44 11.90 2.43 -2.46
N VAL A 45 10.65 1.98 -2.66
CA VAL A 45 10.36 0.58 -2.97
C VAL A 45 10.98 0.16 -4.30
N GLU A 46 10.85 0.98 -5.34
CA GLU A 46 11.45 0.70 -6.64
C GLU A 46 12.98 0.57 -6.55
N GLN A 47 13.64 1.52 -5.88
CA GLN A 47 15.08 1.46 -5.66
C GLN A 47 15.49 0.19 -4.91
N VAL A 48 14.76 -0.17 -3.86
CA VAL A 48 15.03 -1.39 -3.08
C VAL A 48 14.86 -2.65 -3.94
N MET A 49 13.81 -2.70 -4.77
CA MET A 49 13.58 -3.82 -5.67
C MET A 49 14.68 -3.93 -6.73
N LEU A 50 15.16 -2.82 -7.28
CA LEU A 50 16.29 -2.80 -8.23
C LEU A 50 17.60 -3.25 -7.57
N ASP A 51 17.89 -2.79 -6.34
CA ASP A 51 19.09 -3.18 -5.60
C ASP A 51 19.12 -4.66 -5.22
N LYS A 52 17.93 -5.26 -5.01
CA LYS A 52 17.77 -6.62 -4.49
C LYS A 52 16.86 -7.46 -5.39
N PRO A 53 17.23 -7.75 -6.65
CA PRO A 53 16.29 -8.26 -7.65
C PRO A 53 15.84 -9.73 -7.43
N GLY A 54 16.48 -10.46 -6.51
CA GLY A 54 16.31 -11.91 -6.33
C GLY A 54 14.88 -12.40 -6.09
N ASN A 55 13.99 -11.57 -5.55
CA ASN A 55 12.58 -11.97 -5.36
C ASN A 55 11.68 -11.72 -6.57
N TRP A 56 12.10 -10.99 -7.61
CA TRP A 56 11.23 -10.68 -8.76
C TRP A 56 11.85 -10.97 -10.13
N ASP A 57 13.18 -10.94 -10.26
CA ASP A 57 13.91 -11.00 -11.54
C ASP A 57 13.49 -12.16 -12.45
N LYS A 58 13.42 -13.37 -11.88
CA LYS A 58 13.04 -14.59 -12.62
C LYS A 58 11.55 -14.68 -12.99
N TYR A 59 10.70 -13.80 -12.48
CA TYR A 59 9.25 -13.81 -12.70
C TYR A 59 8.79 -12.75 -13.69
N TYR A 60 9.56 -11.67 -13.86
CA TYR A 60 9.18 -10.52 -14.67
C TYR A 60 10.14 -10.39 -15.86
N HIS A 61 9.61 -10.62 -17.06
CA HIS A 61 10.32 -10.63 -18.34
C HIS A 61 9.98 -9.40 -19.20
N GLY A 62 10.59 -9.28 -20.38
CA GLY A 62 10.35 -8.14 -21.26
C GLY A 62 11.38 -7.03 -21.07
N ASP A 63 11.09 -5.86 -21.62
CA ASP A 63 11.97 -4.69 -21.52
C ASP A 63 11.92 -4.03 -20.14
N ASP A 64 12.75 -3.01 -19.93
CA ASP A 64 12.88 -2.36 -18.62
C ASP A 64 11.59 -1.67 -18.16
N ASP A 65 10.79 -1.13 -19.10
CA ASP A 65 9.52 -0.46 -18.79
C ASP A 65 8.43 -1.49 -18.44
N GLU A 66 8.35 -2.60 -19.18
CA GLU A 66 7.46 -3.73 -18.88
C GLU A 66 7.77 -4.31 -17.50
N ARG A 67 9.06 -4.49 -17.18
CA ARG A 67 9.51 -5.01 -15.90
C ARG A 67 9.23 -4.02 -14.76
N ARG A 68 9.38 -2.71 -15.00
CA ARG A 68 9.01 -1.64 -14.05
C ARG A 68 7.52 -1.71 -13.72
N LEU A 69 6.66 -1.80 -14.74
CA LEU A 69 5.22 -1.96 -14.54
C LEU A 69 4.89 -3.23 -13.76
N MET A 70 5.57 -4.35 -14.05
CA MET A 70 5.35 -5.60 -13.32
C MET A 70 5.77 -5.55 -11.85
N ARG A 71 6.86 -4.85 -11.51
CA ARG A 71 7.27 -4.66 -10.11
C ARG A 71 6.19 -3.97 -9.28
N VAL A 72 5.45 -3.05 -9.90
CA VAL A 72 4.39 -2.31 -9.22
C VAL A 72 3.04 -3.04 -9.29
N TYR A 73 2.58 -3.45 -10.48
CA TYR A 73 1.17 -3.78 -10.72
C TYR A 73 0.87 -5.27 -10.89
N SER A 74 1.88 -6.13 -11.00
CA SER A 74 1.65 -7.57 -11.25
C SER A 74 0.85 -8.24 -10.12
N TYR A 75 -0.14 -9.04 -10.49
CA TYR A 75 -0.90 -9.89 -9.55
C TYR A 75 -0.03 -10.95 -8.85
N SER A 76 1.17 -11.23 -9.36
CA SER A 76 2.13 -12.10 -8.66
C SER A 76 2.66 -11.47 -7.36
N ASP A 77 2.46 -10.16 -7.18
CA ASP A 77 2.69 -9.39 -5.96
C ASP A 77 4.07 -9.64 -5.32
N ARG A 78 5.13 -9.64 -6.15
CA ARG A 78 6.49 -9.94 -5.66
C ARG A 78 7.07 -8.81 -4.81
N ILE A 79 6.50 -7.61 -4.89
CA ILE A 79 6.74 -6.49 -3.97
C ILE A 79 6.54 -6.86 -2.49
N ARG A 80 5.70 -7.86 -2.18
CA ARG A 80 5.44 -8.29 -0.78
C ARG A 80 6.68 -8.70 0.02
N TYR A 81 7.73 -9.15 -0.66
CA TYR A 81 8.98 -9.56 -0.03
C TYR A 81 9.86 -8.38 0.40
N TYR A 82 9.49 -7.16 0.03
CA TYR A 82 10.29 -5.95 0.27
C TYR A 82 9.68 -5.04 1.35
N TRP A 83 8.44 -5.27 1.79
CA TRP A 83 7.82 -4.45 2.85
C TRP A 83 8.57 -4.50 4.18
N ALA A 84 9.30 -5.59 4.46
CA ALA A 84 10.14 -5.73 5.65
C ALA A 84 11.58 -5.22 5.45
N ASP A 85 11.92 -4.69 4.28
CA ASP A 85 13.21 -4.01 4.09
C ASP A 85 13.22 -2.75 4.95
N PRO A 86 14.28 -2.50 5.76
CA PRO A 86 14.30 -1.34 6.66
C PRO A 86 14.06 0.00 5.97
N ARG A 87 14.49 0.17 4.71
CA ARG A 87 14.29 1.41 3.96
C ARG A 87 12.82 1.61 3.58
N VAL A 88 12.16 0.52 3.20
CA VAL A 88 10.73 0.54 2.84
C VAL A 88 9.88 0.73 4.08
N ASP A 89 10.21 0.05 5.17
CA ASP A 89 9.52 0.19 6.46
C ASP A 89 9.63 1.62 7.02
N GLU A 90 10.82 2.23 6.96
CA GLU A 90 11.02 3.63 7.35
C GLU A 90 10.19 4.60 6.49
N ALA A 91 10.20 4.42 5.16
CA ALA A 91 9.39 5.25 4.26
C ALA A 91 7.89 5.07 4.52
N ALA A 92 7.43 3.85 4.79
CA ALA A 92 6.02 3.60 5.08
C ALA A 92 5.58 4.22 6.42
N HIS A 93 6.43 4.16 7.45
CA HIS A 93 6.18 4.87 8.71
C HIS A 93 6.12 6.38 8.50
N ARG A 94 7.09 6.95 7.77
CA ARG A 94 7.08 8.37 7.44
C ARG A 94 5.83 8.81 6.69
N LEU A 95 5.35 8.01 5.73
CA LEU A 95 4.10 8.26 5.01
C LEU A 95 2.91 8.36 5.97
N VAL A 96 2.79 7.37 6.86
CA VAL A 96 1.72 7.31 7.86
C VAL A 96 1.80 8.49 8.82
N ASP A 97 2.99 8.81 9.34
CA ASP A 97 3.21 9.90 10.29
C ASP A 97 2.90 11.26 9.67
N ASN A 98 3.37 11.51 8.44
CA ASN A 98 3.09 12.73 7.70
C ASN A 98 1.58 12.93 7.56
N LEU A 99 0.86 11.89 7.13
CA LEU A 99 -0.58 11.98 6.93
C LEU A 99 -1.39 11.96 8.23
N ALA A 100 -0.88 11.36 9.31
CA ALA A 100 -1.55 11.38 10.62
C ALA A 100 -1.55 12.78 11.26
N SER A 101 -0.60 13.63 10.86
CA SER A 101 -0.53 15.03 11.30
C SER A 101 -1.44 15.98 10.50
N ILE A 102 -2.14 15.47 9.48
CA ILE A 102 -2.94 16.26 8.54
C ILE A 102 -4.39 15.75 8.52
N ASP A 103 -5.36 16.67 8.47
CA ASP A 103 -6.74 16.31 8.18
C ASP A 103 -6.90 15.99 6.69
N ILE A 104 -6.97 14.70 6.34
CA ILE A 104 -7.13 14.25 4.96
C ILE A 104 -8.55 14.58 4.50
N ARG A 105 -8.67 15.57 3.62
CA ARG A 105 -9.95 15.97 3.04
C ARG A 105 -10.66 14.80 2.37
N GLU A 106 -11.96 14.65 2.64
CA GLU A 106 -12.74 13.50 2.17
C GLU A 106 -12.77 13.35 0.64
N ASN A 107 -12.62 14.44 -0.12
CA ASN A 107 -12.57 14.39 -1.58
C ASN A 107 -11.32 13.68 -2.11
N LEU A 108 -10.19 13.77 -1.38
CA LEU A 108 -8.98 13.01 -1.69
C LEU A 108 -9.22 11.53 -1.41
N ILE A 109 -9.82 11.19 -0.26
CA ILE A 109 -10.20 9.80 0.04
C ILE A 109 -11.16 9.26 -1.04
N SER A 110 -12.16 10.04 -1.45
CA SER A 110 -13.09 9.66 -2.53
C SER A 110 -12.40 9.42 -3.87
N ARG A 111 -11.31 10.16 -4.16
CA ARG A 111 -10.56 10.04 -5.42
C ARG A 111 -9.67 8.81 -5.43
N TYR A 112 -8.91 8.58 -4.35
CA TYR A 112 -7.85 7.57 -4.31
C TYR A 112 -8.27 6.27 -3.61
N LEU A 113 -9.25 6.31 -2.72
CA LEU A 113 -9.76 5.19 -1.94
C LEU A 113 -11.30 5.17 -1.91
N PRO A 114 -11.96 5.01 -3.08
CA PRO A 114 -13.41 5.22 -3.22
C PRO A 114 -14.27 4.29 -2.37
N GLU A 115 -13.85 3.04 -2.13
CA GLU A 115 -14.57 2.13 -1.24
C GLU A 115 -14.46 2.57 0.23
N GLN A 116 -13.28 3.03 0.65
CA GLN A 116 -13.02 3.46 2.01
C GLN A 116 -13.66 4.81 2.31
N TYR A 117 -13.86 5.70 1.33
CA TYR A 117 -14.61 6.95 1.50
C TYR A 117 -16.00 6.77 2.14
N TRP A 118 -16.70 5.68 1.80
CA TRP A 118 -18.02 5.41 2.37
C TRP A 118 -17.98 4.89 3.81
N GLN A 119 -16.84 4.42 4.31
CA GLN A 119 -16.74 3.78 5.62
C GLN A 119 -16.78 4.78 6.79
N PRO A 120 -16.05 5.91 6.79
CA PRO A 120 -16.20 6.97 7.79
C PRO A 120 -17.61 7.53 7.82
N ARG A 121 -18.21 7.77 6.64
CA ARG A 121 -19.60 8.25 6.50
C ARG A 121 -20.65 7.29 7.07
N ARG A 122 -20.29 6.02 7.25
CA ARG A 122 -21.10 4.98 7.88
C ARG A 122 -20.65 4.65 9.31
N ASN A 123 -19.80 5.49 9.90
CA ASN A 123 -19.21 5.32 11.23
C ASN A 123 -18.49 3.98 11.43
N LYS A 124 -17.87 3.44 10.37
CA LYS A 124 -17.14 2.16 10.42
C LYS A 124 -15.65 2.29 10.73
N ILE A 125 -15.05 3.42 10.36
CA ILE A 125 -13.63 3.76 10.58
C ILE A 125 -13.49 5.26 10.85
N ASP A 126 -12.35 5.71 11.36
CA ASP A 126 -12.08 7.11 11.74
C ASP A 126 -11.37 7.94 10.65
N ALA A 127 -11.14 7.35 9.47
CA ALA A 127 -10.42 7.95 8.34
C ALA A 127 -8.93 8.26 8.60
N SER A 128 -8.35 7.82 9.72
CA SER A 128 -6.89 7.87 9.92
C SER A 128 -6.17 7.04 8.85
N PRO A 129 -4.91 7.36 8.48
CA PRO A 129 -4.16 6.61 7.47
C PRO A 129 -4.12 5.10 7.77
N MET A 130 -3.91 4.73 9.03
CA MET A 130 -3.91 3.33 9.44
C MET A 130 -5.29 2.68 9.30
N SER A 131 -6.39 3.38 9.64
CA SER A 131 -7.74 2.82 9.46
C SER A 131 -8.11 2.61 7.98
N LEU A 132 -7.63 3.50 7.10
CA LEU A 132 -7.79 3.39 5.65
C LEU A 132 -7.04 2.16 5.11
N ILE A 133 -5.79 1.95 5.53
CA ILE A 133 -4.99 0.77 5.16
C ILE A 133 -5.68 -0.51 5.63
N TYR A 134 -6.03 -0.59 6.92
CA TYR A 134 -6.63 -1.79 7.49
C TYR A 134 -8.00 -2.10 6.88
N SER A 135 -8.82 -1.10 6.59
CA SER A 135 -10.12 -1.32 5.94
C SER A 135 -9.97 -1.85 4.52
N LYS A 136 -9.05 -1.32 3.71
CA LYS A 136 -8.78 -1.86 2.36
C LYS A 136 -8.35 -3.32 2.41
N VAL A 137 -7.40 -3.66 3.27
CA VAL A 137 -6.92 -5.05 3.43
C VAL A 137 -8.04 -5.98 3.92
N ARG A 138 -8.85 -5.52 4.89
CA ARG A 138 -9.99 -6.27 5.42
C ARG A 138 -11.03 -6.57 4.34
N ASP A 139 -11.38 -5.59 3.51
CA ASP A 139 -12.38 -5.76 2.45
C ASP A 139 -11.94 -6.84 1.45
N VAL A 140 -10.66 -6.84 1.06
CA VAL A 140 -10.11 -7.84 0.14
C VAL A 140 -10.08 -9.24 0.77
N ILE A 141 -9.64 -9.36 2.02
CA ILE A 141 -9.68 -10.66 2.74
C ILE A 141 -11.12 -11.17 2.86
N GLY A 142 -12.07 -10.29 3.18
CA GLY A 142 -13.50 -10.61 3.28
C GLY A 142 -14.08 -11.13 1.96
N LEU A 143 -13.66 -10.54 0.83
CA LEU A 143 -14.07 -10.98 -0.50
C LEU A 143 -13.63 -12.43 -0.77
N TYR A 144 -12.35 -12.74 -0.52
CA TYR A 144 -11.83 -14.11 -0.68
C TYR A 144 -12.54 -15.11 0.22
N ALA A 145 -12.71 -14.78 1.51
CA ALA A 145 -13.42 -15.65 2.44
C ALA A 145 -14.86 -15.94 1.97
N SER A 146 -15.56 -14.92 1.46
CA SER A 146 -16.93 -15.07 0.95
C SER A 146 -17.00 -15.91 -0.34
N ALA A 147 -15.97 -15.86 -1.19
CA ALA A 147 -15.89 -16.66 -2.41
C ALA A 147 -15.66 -18.15 -2.07
N CYS A 148 -14.75 -18.44 -1.15
CA CYS A 148 -14.49 -19.81 -0.68
C CYS A 148 -15.67 -20.42 0.08
N ALA A 149 -16.45 -19.63 0.80
CA ALA A 149 -17.64 -20.11 1.51
C ALA A 149 -18.82 -20.43 0.57
N ARG A 150 -18.77 -20.00 -0.70
CA ARG A 150 -19.79 -20.24 -1.73
C ARG A 150 -19.40 -21.34 -2.74
N SER A 151 -18.23 -21.95 -2.57
CA SER A 151 -17.67 -23.00 -3.43
C SER A 151 -17.71 -24.38 -2.77
#